data_AF-A0A7J3U7N7-F1
#
_entry.id   AF-A0A7J3U7N7-F1
#
_cell.length_a   1.000
_cell.length_b   1.000
_cell.length_c   1.000
_cell.angle_alpha   90.00
_cell.angle_beta   90.00
_cell.angle_gamma   90.00
#
_symmetry.space_group_name_H-M   'P 1'
#
loop_
_entity.id
_entity.type
_entity.pdbx_description
1 polymer ?
#
loop_
_entity_poly.entity_id
_entity_poly.type
_entity_poly.pdbx_seq_one_letter_code
_entity_poly.pdbx_strand_id
1 'polypeptide(L)' 'MVFIDKDFQPKGSVLSVGVESADANIIIEDEIVVLQDDELYAVGVARMNGEEMNEMKTGEAVRIRHHR' A
#
# COMPACT_ATOMS: atom_id res chain seq x y z
N MET A 1 -2.76 -4.42 -6.70
CA MET A 1 -3.29 -4.34 -5.31
C MET A 1 -2.13 -4.39 -4.32
N VAL A 2 -2.33 -3.95 -3.09
CA VAL A 2 -1.30 -3.94 -2.03
C VAL A 2 -1.84 -4.62 -0.77
N PHE A 3 -1.07 -5.53 -0.20
CA PHE A 3 -1.33 -6.21 1.07
C PHE A 3 -0.49 -5.58 2.16
N ILE A 4 -1.10 -5.29 3.30
CA ILE A 4 -0.44 -4.69 4.47
C ILE A 4 -0.45 -5.63 5.67
N ASP A 5 0.57 -5.49 6.52
CA ASP A 5 0.70 -6.26 7.75
C ASP A 5 -0.53 -6.06 8.65
N LYS A 6 -1.01 -7.14 9.28
CA LYS A 6 -2.19 -7.12 10.18
C LYS A 6 -2.07 -6.18 11.38
N ASP A 7 -0.84 -5.93 11.85
CA ASP A 7 -0.55 -5.04 12.98
C ASP A 7 -0.30 -3.59 12.52
N PHE A 8 -0.34 -3.34 11.20
CA PHE A 8 -0.18 -2.01 10.62
C PHE A 8 -1.52 -1.25 10.57
N GLN A 9 -1.52 -0.02 11.09
CA GLN A 9 -2.68 0.87 11.07
C GLN A 9 -2.35 2.18 10.34
N PRO A 10 -2.64 2.29 9.03
CA PRO A 10 -2.46 3.51 8.25
C PRO A 10 -3.27 4.68 8.84
N LYS A 11 -2.63 5.84 9.07
CA LYS A 11 -3.31 7.08 9.51
C LYS A 11 -3.45 8.14 8.41
N GLY A 12 -3.23 7.75 7.16
CA GLY A 12 -3.26 8.64 5.99
C GLY A 12 -2.43 8.14 4.82
N SER A 13 -1.41 7.33 5.10
CA SER A 13 -0.60 6.65 4.09
C SER A 13 -0.16 5.28 4.57
N VAL A 14 0.02 4.37 3.62
CA VAL A 14 0.78 3.13 3.80
C VAL A 14 2.24 3.44 3.52
N LEU A 15 3.11 3.13 4.49
CA LEU A 15 4.56 3.21 4.31
C LEU A 15 5.08 1.86 3.83
N SER A 16 6.16 1.84 3.06
CA SER A 16 6.69 0.59 2.49
C SER A 16 7.04 -0.47 3.54
N VAL A 17 7.44 -0.06 4.75
CA VAL A 17 7.68 -0.98 5.88
C VAL A 17 6.44 -1.76 6.33
N GLY A 18 5.24 -1.24 6.05
CA GLY A 18 3.96 -1.90 6.35
C GLY A 18 3.39 -2.68 5.17
N VAL A 19 4.07 -2.72 4.02
CA VAL A 19 3.66 -3.50 2.84
C VAL A 19 4.23 -4.92 2.99
N GLU A 20 3.36 -5.93 2.94
CA GLU A 20 3.77 -7.33 2.86
C GLU A 20 4.01 -7.75 1.41
N SER A 21 3.14 -7.31 0.50
CA SER A 21 3.33 -7.50 -0.93
C SER A 21 2.52 -6.48 -1.75
N ALA A 22 3.03 -6.18 -2.93
CA ALA A 22 2.40 -5.33 -3.93
C ALA A 22 2.51 -5.98 -5.31
N ASP A 23 1.49 -5.77 -6.15
CA ASP A 23 1.57 -6.13 -7.57
C ASP A 23 2.72 -5.36 -8.24
N ALA A 24 3.71 -6.10 -8.77
CA ALA A 24 4.92 -5.54 -9.35
C ALA A 24 4.67 -4.58 -10.53
N ASN A 25 3.51 -4.67 -11.19
CA ASN A 25 3.16 -3.79 -12.31
C ASN A 25 2.57 -2.45 -11.88
N ILE A 26 2.35 -2.23 -10.57
CA ILE A 26 1.88 -0.94 -10.06
C ILE A 26 2.91 0.14 -10.42
N ILE A 27 2.42 1.24 -10.97
CA ILE A 27 3.20 2.45 -11.21
C ILE A 27 2.65 3.61 -10.37
N ILE A 28 3.48 4.62 -10.16
CA ILE A 28 3.09 5.86 -9.47
C ILE A 28 1.83 6.46 -10.12
N GLU A 29 0.93 6.99 -9.28
CA GLU A 29 -0.41 7.49 -9.62
C GLU A 29 -1.50 6.44 -9.93
N ASP A 30 -1.20 5.14 -9.91
CA ASP A 30 -2.25 4.11 -10.00
C ASP A 30 -3.22 4.16 -8.81
N GLU A 31 -4.49 3.85 -9.05
CA GLU A 31 -5.48 3.64 -8.00
C GLU A 31 -5.25 2.28 -7.34
N ILE A 32 -5.10 2.29 -6.02
CA ILE A 32 -4.70 1.14 -5.24
C ILE A 32 -5.82 0.73 -4.29
N VAL A 33 -6.16 -0.56 -4.35
CA VAL A 33 -6.88 -1.27 -3.31
C VAL A 33 -5.87 -1.78 -2.29
N VAL A 34 -6.07 -1.39 -1.03
CA VAL A 34 -5.28 -1.86 0.12
C VAL A 34 -6.07 -2.93 0.86
N LEU A 35 -5.45 -4.10 1.01
CA LEU A 35 -6.01 -5.26 1.70
C LEU A 35 -5.26 -5.52 3.00
N GLN A 36 -5.99 -5.89 4.04
CA GLN A 36 -5.45 -6.37 5.31
C GLN A 36 -6.21 -7.65 5.67
N ASP A 37 -5.49 -8.75 5.95
CA ASP A 37 -6.08 -10.07 6.19
C ASP A 37 -7.08 -10.49 5.08
N ASP A 38 -6.71 -10.25 3.82
CA ASP A 38 -7.55 -10.46 2.61
C ASP A 38 -8.87 -9.65 2.56
N GLU A 39 -9.11 -8.74 3.51
CA GLU A 39 -10.27 -7.86 3.54
C GLU A 39 -9.94 -6.45 3.01
N LEU A 40 -10.93 -5.81 2.37
CA LEU A 40 -10.80 -4.43 1.93
C LEU A 40 -10.61 -3.50 3.14
N TYR A 41 -9.43 -2.91 3.24
CA TYR A 41 -9.09 -1.97 4.30
C TYR A 41 -9.31 -0.51 3.86
N ALA A 42 -8.73 -0.14 2.72
CA ALA A 42 -8.74 1.23 2.22
C ALA A 42 -8.53 1.30 0.70
N VAL A 43 -8.73 2.49 0.16
CA VAL A 43 -8.33 2.85 -1.21
C VAL A 43 -7.45 4.09 -1.21
N GLY A 44 -6.51 4.15 -2.15
CA GLY A 44 -5.53 5.22 -2.24
C GLY A 44 -4.85 5.28 -3.59
N VAL A 45 -3.76 6.03 -3.65
CA VAL A 45 -2.97 6.24 -4.87
C VAL A 45 -1.54 5.82 -4.63
N ALA A 46 -0.95 5.09 -5.58
CA ALA A 46 0.44 4.69 -5.53
C ALA A 46 1.38 5.93 -5.51
N ARG A 47 2.34 5.88 -4.59
CA ARG A 47 3.44 6.86 -4.45
C ARG A 47 4.81 6.22 -4.69
N MET A 48 4.82 4.94 -5.02
CA MET A 48 5.98 4.10 -5.25
C MET A 48 5.60 3.04 -6.30
N ASN A 49 6.56 2.53 -7.08
CA ASN A 49 6.28 1.42 -7.99
C ASN A 49 6.13 0.10 -7.21
N GLY A 50 5.41 -0.87 -7.76
CA GLY A 50 5.14 -2.14 -7.09
C GLY A 50 6.40 -2.92 -6.68
N GLU A 51 7.40 -2.99 -7.57
CA GLU A 51 8.71 -3.60 -7.27
C GLU A 51 9.40 -2.90 -6.09
N GLU A 52 9.41 -1.57 -6.07
CA GLU A 52 9.99 -0.79 -4.97
C GLU A 52 9.23 -1.00 -3.66
N MET A 53 7.90 -1.10 -3.69
CA MET A 53 7.09 -1.39 -2.49
C MET A 53 7.47 -2.74 -1.86
N ASN A 54 7.85 -3.73 -2.67
CA ASN A 54 8.24 -5.06 -2.20
C ASN A 54 9.68 -5.10 -1.64
N GLU A 55 10.58 -4.26 -2.16
CA GLU A 55 12.01 -4.30 -1.82
C GLU A 55 12.43 -3.27 -0.76
N MET A 56 11.75 -2.12 -0.72
CA MET A 56 12.15 -0.99 0.11
C MET A 56 11.48 -1.03 1.49
N LYS A 57 12.24 -0.66 2.52
CA LYS A 57 11.75 -0.55 3.92
C LYS A 57 11.44 0.90 4.34
N THR A 58 11.44 1.83 3.40
CA THR A 58 11.22 3.26 3.66
C THR A 58 10.50 3.90 2.47
N GLY A 59 9.82 5.02 2.71
CA GLY A 59 9.05 5.74 1.70
C GLY A 59 7.54 5.57 1.88
N GLU A 60 6.81 6.46 1.21
CA GLU A 60 5.35 6.40 1.11
C GLU A 60 4.99 5.47 -0.05
N ALA A 61 4.32 4.34 0.25
CA ALA A 61 3.90 3.38 -0.76
C ALA A 61 2.55 3.77 -1.38
N VAL A 62 1.57 4.05 -0.52
CA VAL A 62 0.21 4.41 -0.95
C VAL A 62 -0.30 5.56 -0.13
N ARG A 63 -0.75 6.64 -0.78
CA ARG A 63 -1.47 7.73 -0.12
C ARG A 63 -2.95 7.38 -0.04
N ILE A 64 -3.48 7.19 1.17
CA ILE A 64 -4.88 6.81 1.38
C ILE A 64 -5.79 8.01 1.06
N ARG A 65 -6.87 7.73 0.32
CA ARG A 65 -7.93 8.70 0.04
C ARG A 65 -9.18 8.42 0.86
N HIS A 66 -9.49 7.16 1.07
CA HIS A 66 -10.64 6.73 1.85
C HIS A 66 -10.28 5.45 2.59
N HIS A 67 -10.59 5.40 3.88
CA HIS A 67 -10.53 4.20 4.69
C HIS A 67 -11.88 4.07 5.43
N ARG A 68 -12.24 2.86 5.80
CA ARG A 68 -13.42 2.61 6.63
C ARG A 68 -13.16 2.97 8.10
#